data_AF-A0A8S9RVW0-F1
#
_entry.id   AF-A0A8S9RVW0-F1
#
_cell.length_a   1.000
_cell.length_b   1.000
_cell.length_c   1.000
_cell.angle_alpha   90.00
_cell.angle_beta   90.00
_cell.angle_gamma   90.00
#
_symmetry.space_group_name_H-M   'P 1'
#
loop_
_entity.id
_entity.type
_entity.pdbx_description
1 polymer ?
#
loop_
_entity_poly.entity_id
_entity_poly.type
_entity_poly.pdbx_seq_one_letter_code
_entity_poly.pdbx_strand_id
1 'polypeptide(L)'
;MKKALPGNAKISKDAKETVQECVSEFISFVTGEASDKCQREKRKTINGDDLLWAMTTLGFEDYVEPLKVYLQKYRELEGERMTTGRQGDKEGGGGGGNGSSGGSGGGGMYGGIVTMGHHHHHQGHVYGGSGIN
;
A
#
# COMPACT_ATOMS: atom_id res chain seq x y z
N MET A 1 10.89 21.19 -12.30
CA MET A 1 12.12 21.98 -12.54
C MET A 1 11.90 23.38 -13.12
N LYS A 2 11.06 23.60 -14.15
CA LYS A 2 10.87 24.94 -14.79
C LYS A 2 10.49 26.07 -13.82
N LYS A 3 9.68 25.78 -12.79
CA LYS A 3 9.27 26.77 -11.76
C LYS A 3 10.42 27.28 -10.88
N ALA A 4 11.51 26.52 -10.80
CA ALA A 4 12.71 26.91 -10.05
C ALA A 4 13.70 27.73 -10.89
N LEU A 5 13.38 28.00 -12.16
CA LEU A 5 14.24 28.74 -13.08
C LEU A 5 13.58 30.07 -13.50
N PRO A 6 14.37 31.06 -13.98
CA PRO A 6 13.84 32.26 -14.60
C PRO A 6 12.86 31.92 -15.75
N GLY A 7 11.83 32.76 -15.95
CA GLY A 7 10.74 32.46 -16.89
C GLY A 7 11.19 32.17 -18.33
N ASN A 8 12.24 32.86 -18.78
CA ASN A 8 12.84 32.71 -20.11
C ASN A 8 13.89 31.58 -20.21
N ALA A 9 14.22 30.89 -19.11
CA ALA A 9 15.20 29.81 -19.13
C ALA A 9 14.74 28.66 -20.02
N LYS A 10 15.68 28.11 -20.79
CA LYS A 10 15.49 26.90 -21.60
C LYS A 10 16.19 25.73 -20.91
N ILE A 11 15.59 24.55 -20.98
CA ILE A 11 16.16 23.30 -20.46
C ILE A 11 16.28 22.37 -21.65
N SER A 12 17.48 21.84 -21.88
CA SER A 12 17.71 20.85 -22.94
C SER A 12 16.90 19.58 -22.68
N LYS A 13 16.71 18.76 -23.72
CA LYS A 13 16.05 17.47 -23.59
C LYS A 13 16.85 16.56 -22.65
N ASP A 14 18.15 16.45 -22.88
CA ASP A 14 19.06 15.60 -22.13
C ASP A 14 19.05 15.94 -20.63
N ALA A 15 19.07 17.23 -20.28
CA ALA A 15 19.02 17.65 -18.87
C ALA A 15 17.69 17.25 -18.18
N LYS A 16 16.58 17.19 -18.92
CA LYS A 16 15.31 16.69 -18.36
C LYS A 16 15.37 15.19 -18.13
N GLU A 17 15.92 14.44 -19.08
CA GLU A 17 16.06 12.98 -19.00
C GLU A 17 16.99 12.60 -17.85
N THR A 18 18.16 13.24 -17.72
CA THR A 18 19.06 13.03 -16.59
C THR A 18 18.38 13.29 -15.25
N VAL A 19 17.62 14.39 -15.11
CA VAL A 19 16.93 14.64 -13.85
C VAL A 19 15.81 13.63 -13.58
N GLN A 20 15.16 13.08 -14.61
CA GLN A 20 14.19 11.99 -14.41
C GLN A 20 14.88 10.72 -13.88
N GLU A 21 16.04 10.36 -14.43
CA GLU A 21 16.86 9.25 -13.94
C GLU A 21 17.28 9.49 -12.49
N CYS A 22 17.82 10.68 -12.18
CA CYS A 22 18.21 11.04 -10.82
C CYS A 22 17.04 10.98 -9.83
N VAL A 23 15.82 11.39 -10.23
CA VAL A 23 14.64 11.33 -9.36
C VAL A 23 14.23 9.87 -9.10
N SER A 24 14.40 9.00 -10.08
CA SER A 24 14.09 7.57 -9.95
C SER A 24 15.07 6.90 -8.96
N GLU A 25 16.35 7.27 -9.05
CA GLU A 25 17.37 6.84 -8.10
C GLU A 25 17.14 7.43 -6.70
N PHE A 26 16.77 8.71 -6.61
CA PHE A 26 16.44 9.36 -5.33
C PHE A 26 15.33 8.63 -4.58
N ILE A 27 14.24 8.25 -5.28
CA ILE A 27 13.14 7.47 -4.67
C ILE A 27 13.67 6.14 -4.14
N SER A 28 14.47 5.43 -4.95
CA SER A 28 15.05 4.14 -4.57
C SER A 28 15.99 4.26 -3.37
N PHE A 29 16.81 5.31 -3.36
CA PHE A 29 17.79 5.58 -2.31
C PHE A 29 17.12 5.87 -0.96
N VAL A 30 16.17 6.82 -0.94
CA VAL A 30 15.42 7.16 0.28
C VAL A 30 14.61 5.97 0.79
N THR A 31 13.95 5.24 -0.12
CA THR A 31 13.13 4.09 0.26
C THR A 31 14.01 2.93 0.76
N GLY A 32 15.20 2.75 0.21
CA GLY A 32 16.20 1.79 0.69
C GLY A 32 16.60 2.07 2.13
N GLU A 33 17.00 3.31 2.43
CA GLU A 33 17.41 3.71 3.78
C GLU A 33 16.25 3.56 4.80
N ALA A 34 15.03 3.95 4.41
CA ALA A 34 13.84 3.77 5.24
C ALA A 34 13.48 2.28 5.46
N SER A 35 13.65 1.46 4.42
CA SER A 35 13.47 0.00 4.49
C SER A 35 14.45 -0.61 5.49
N ASP A 36 15.72 -0.23 5.45
CA ASP A 36 16.75 -0.77 6.33
C ASP A 36 16.45 -0.46 7.81
N LYS A 37 15.99 0.77 8.11
CA LYS A 37 15.48 1.09 9.46
C LYS A 37 14.28 0.24 9.84
N CYS A 38 13.26 0.17 8.99
CA CYS A 38 12.05 -0.61 9.24
C CYS A 38 12.38 -2.07 9.55
N GLN A 39 13.27 -2.68 8.77
CA GLN A 39 13.71 -4.06 8.95
C GLN A 39 14.52 -4.25 10.24
N ARG A 40 15.42 -3.30 10.58
CA ARG A 40 16.18 -3.31 11.84
C ARG A 40 15.26 -3.25 13.06
N GLU A 41 14.12 -2.57 12.94
CA GLU A 41 13.05 -2.54 13.95
C GLU A 41 12.09 -3.74 13.89
N LYS A 42 12.41 -4.78 13.08
CA LYS A 42 11.62 -6.01 12.90
C LYS A 42 10.21 -5.78 12.35
N ARG A 43 10.01 -4.68 11.61
CA ARG A 43 8.76 -4.37 10.91
C ARG A 43 8.87 -4.76 9.44
N LYS A 44 7.74 -5.15 8.84
CA LYS A 44 7.63 -5.49 7.40
C LYS A 44 7.00 -4.36 6.56
N THR A 45 6.52 -3.31 7.22
CA THR A 45 5.80 -2.21 6.59
C THR A 45 6.48 -0.90 6.97
N ILE A 46 7.00 -0.23 5.96
CA ILE A 46 7.59 1.10 6.07
C ILE A 46 6.44 2.09 6.37
N ASN A 47 6.65 2.99 7.31
CA ASN A 47 5.70 4.05 7.63
C ASN A 47 6.29 5.45 7.35
N GLY A 48 5.49 6.51 7.57
CA GLY A 48 5.95 7.88 7.35
C GLY A 48 7.12 8.32 8.25
N ASP A 49 7.22 7.77 9.46
CA ASP A 49 8.29 8.12 10.41
C ASP A 49 9.64 7.49 10.01
N ASP A 50 9.62 6.38 9.26
CA ASP A 50 10.81 5.81 8.63
C ASP A 50 11.36 6.73 7.53
N LEU A 51 10.47 7.29 6.71
CA LEU A 51 10.84 8.23 5.65
C LEU A 51 11.42 9.53 6.24
N LEU A 52 10.80 10.07 7.29
CA LEU A 52 11.32 11.27 7.97
C LEU A 52 12.72 11.03 8.56
N TRP A 53 12.94 9.85 9.13
CA TRP A 53 14.28 9.47 9.60
C TRP A 53 15.27 9.34 8.46
N ALA A 54 14.91 8.65 7.37
CA ALA A 54 15.78 8.48 6.21
C ALA A 54 16.19 9.83 5.60
N MET A 55 15.26 10.78 5.47
CA MET A 55 15.57 12.13 5.00
C MET A 55 16.61 12.84 5.88
N THR A 56 16.54 12.66 7.20
CA THR A 56 17.54 13.22 8.12
C THR A 56 18.89 12.51 7.95
N THR A 57 18.91 11.18 7.95
CA THR A 57 20.14 10.38 7.85
C THR A 57 20.90 10.63 6.53
N LEU A 58 20.17 10.86 5.45
CA LEU A 58 20.74 11.09 4.11
C LEU A 58 21.18 12.55 3.86
N GLY A 59 20.99 13.46 4.82
CA GLY A 59 21.37 14.87 4.68
C GLY A 59 20.37 15.74 3.92
N PHE A 60 19.09 15.38 3.95
CA PHE A 60 17.97 16.13 3.35
C PHE A 60 17.10 16.80 4.44
N GLU A 61 17.71 17.34 5.48
CA GLU A 61 17.03 17.88 6.67
C GLU A 61 16.06 19.03 6.34
N ASP A 62 16.38 19.83 5.32
CA ASP A 62 15.52 20.92 4.85
C ASP A 62 14.12 20.45 4.39
N TYR A 63 13.99 19.16 4.05
CA TYR A 63 12.70 18.56 3.66
C TYR A 63 11.91 18.01 4.85
N VAL A 64 12.52 17.82 6.02
CA VAL A 64 11.92 17.12 7.16
C VAL A 64 10.72 17.88 7.72
N GLU A 65 10.85 19.18 7.99
CA GLU A 65 9.76 19.99 8.55
C GLU A 65 8.54 20.08 7.60
N PRO A 66 8.70 20.40 6.30
CA PRO A 66 7.60 20.33 5.35
C PRO A 66 6.91 18.95 5.30
N LEU A 67 7.70 17.87 5.35
CA LEU A 67 7.17 16.50 5.30
C LEU A 67 6.41 16.12 6.58
N LYS A 68 6.83 16.59 7.76
CA LYS A 68 6.09 16.39 9.02
C LYS A 68 4.70 17.03 8.95
N VAL A 69 4.62 18.27 8.47
CA VAL A 69 3.34 18.98 8.29
C VAL A 69 2.45 18.22 7.30
N TYR A 70 3.03 17.73 6.19
CA TYR A 70 2.29 16.92 5.23
C TYR A 70 1.77 15.61 5.85
N LEU A 71 2.63 14.88 6.56
CA LEU A 71 2.28 13.60 7.19
C LEU A 71 1.14 13.77 8.22
N GLN A 72 1.17 14.85 9.00
CA GLN A 72 0.10 15.16 9.94
C GLN A 72 -1.23 15.38 9.20
N LYS A 73 -1.26 16.25 8.19
CA LYS A 73 -2.47 16.51 7.38
C LYS A 73 -2.98 15.24 6.70
N TYR A 74 -2.08 14.40 6.20
CA TYR A 74 -2.46 13.12 5.60
C TYR A 74 -3.16 12.19 6.61
N ARG A 75 -2.66 12.12 7.85
CA ARG A 75 -3.28 11.33 8.93
C ARG A 75 -4.66 11.87 9.31
N GLU A 76 -4.84 13.19 9.34
CA GLU A 76 -6.15 13.83 9.58
C GLU A 76 -7.16 13.45 8.49
N LEU A 77 -6.78 13.59 7.22
CA LEU A 77 -7.65 13.25 6.07
C LEU A 77 -8.02 11.76 6.01
N GLU A 78 -7.07 10.85 6.25
CA GLU A 78 -7.36 9.42 6.26
C GLU A 78 -8.22 9.02 7.48
N GLY A 79 -8.05 9.70 8.62
CA GLY A 79 -8.92 9.56 9.79
C GLY A 79 -10.36 9.96 9.49
N GLU A 80 -10.57 11.11 8.83
CA GLU A 80 -11.90 11.58 8.41
C GLU A 80 -12.60 10.60 7.47
N ARG A 81 -11.88 10.01 6.50
CA ARG A 81 -12.41 8.99 5.57
C ARG A 81 -12.89 7.72 6.28
N MET A 82 -12.25 7.32 7.38
CA MET A 82 -12.69 6.17 8.18
C MET A 82 -13.92 6.46 9.04
N THR A 83 -14.14 7.71 9.43
CA THR A 83 -15.30 8.09 10.26
C THR A 83 -16.59 8.26 9.46
N THR A 84 -16.51 8.76 8.22
CA THR A 84 -17.67 8.96 7.34
C THR A 84 -18.19 7.67 6.70
N GLY A 85 -17.38 6.61 6.64
CA GLY A 85 -17.79 5.29 6.12
C GLY A 85 -18.54 4.39 7.12
N ARG A 86 -18.77 4.83 8.36
CA ARG A 86 -19.43 4.04 9.43
C ARG A 86 -20.84 4.48 9.78
N GLN A 87 -21.38 5.49 9.09
CA GLN A 87 -22.72 6.02 9.36
C GLN A 87 -23.73 5.50 8.32
N GLY A 88 -23.95 4.19 8.32
CA GLY A 88 -24.99 3.51 7.56
C GLY A 88 -25.19 2.12 8.15
N ASP A 89 -26.44 1.77 8.45
CA ASP A 89 -26.90 0.51 9.04
C ASP A 89 -26.71 0.31 10.56
N LYS A 90 -27.49 1.07 11.33
CA LYS A 90 -28.06 0.55 12.58
C LYS A 90 -29.45 1.14 12.86
N GLU A 91 -30.47 0.48 12.34
CA GLU A 91 -31.88 0.45 12.79
C GLU A 91 -32.47 -0.78 12.07
N GLY A 92 -32.76 -1.93 12.68
CA GLY A 92 -33.75 -2.21 13.71
C GLY A 92 -34.44 -3.50 13.26
N GLY A 93 -34.41 -4.55 14.09
CA GLY A 93 -34.80 -5.91 13.68
C GLY A 93 -36.30 -6.17 13.59
N GLY A 94 -36.67 -7.23 12.84
CA GLY A 94 -37.97 -7.89 12.99
C GLY A 94 -38.56 -8.57 11.74
N GLY A 95 -38.19 -9.84 11.50
CA GLY A 95 -39.12 -10.94 11.14
C GLY A 95 -39.81 -11.01 9.77
N GLY A 96 -39.39 -12.00 8.95
CA GLY A 96 -40.29 -13.04 8.38
C GLY A 96 -40.86 -12.89 6.95
N GLY A 97 -40.56 -13.86 6.08
CA GLY A 97 -41.54 -14.41 5.11
C GLY A 97 -41.32 -14.22 3.60
N ASN A 98 -40.66 -15.20 2.97
CA ASN A 98 -40.75 -15.78 1.60
C ASN A 98 -41.51 -15.08 0.43
N GLY A 99 -40.88 -15.03 -0.76
CA GLY A 99 -41.56 -14.85 -2.06
C GLY A 99 -40.63 -14.60 -3.27
N SER A 100 -40.69 -15.46 -4.28
CA SER A 100 -39.83 -15.57 -5.48
C SER A 100 -40.02 -14.49 -6.58
N SER A 101 -39.13 -14.59 -7.59
CA SER A 101 -39.03 -13.93 -8.92
C SER A 101 -38.15 -12.67 -8.92
N GLY A 102 -37.17 -12.45 -9.80
CA GLY A 102 -36.79 -13.03 -11.10
C GLY A 102 -36.47 -11.86 -12.04
N GLY A 103 -35.22 -11.68 -12.51
CA GLY A 103 -34.90 -10.74 -13.60
C GLY A 103 -33.59 -9.96 -13.54
N SER A 104 -32.59 -10.48 -14.28
CA SER A 104 -31.46 -9.89 -15.05
C SER A 104 -30.93 -8.46 -14.88
N GLY A 105 -29.58 -8.39 -14.94
CA GLY A 105 -28.73 -7.30 -15.47
C GLY A 105 -28.05 -6.47 -14.36
N GLY A 106 -26.74 -6.24 -14.27
CA GLY A 106 -25.57 -6.42 -15.13
C GLY A 106 -24.53 -5.37 -14.67
N GLY A 107 -23.25 -5.72 -14.45
CA GLY A 107 -22.21 -4.69 -14.21
C GLY A 107 -21.02 -5.09 -13.32
N GLY A 108 -19.94 -5.56 -13.96
CA GLY A 108 -18.51 -5.35 -13.66
C GLY A 108 -17.97 -5.36 -12.22
N MET A 109 -17.33 -6.46 -11.82
CA MET A 109 -16.34 -6.49 -10.73
C MET A 109 -14.91 -6.48 -11.30
N TYR A 110 -14.13 -5.43 -11.01
CA TYR A 110 -12.67 -5.53 -10.96
C TYR A 110 -12.28 -5.87 -9.51
N GLY A 111 -12.29 -7.16 -9.18
CA GLY A 111 -11.83 -7.70 -7.90
C GLY A 111 -10.71 -8.68 -8.15
N GLY A 112 -9.46 -8.21 -8.14
CA GLY A 112 -8.27 -9.04 -8.30
C GLY A 112 -7.62 -9.36 -6.95
N ILE A 113 -8.18 -10.32 -6.22
CA ILE A 113 -7.45 -11.07 -5.18
C ILE A 113 -7.26 -12.49 -5.75
N VAL A 114 -6.02 -12.86 -6.07
CA VAL A 114 -5.68 -14.25 -6.40
C VAL A 114 -5.41 -14.98 -5.08
N THR A 115 -6.44 -15.63 -4.56
CA THR A 115 -6.30 -16.68 -3.55
C THR A 115 -5.94 -17.97 -4.29
N MET A 116 -4.73 -18.50 -4.06
CA MET A 116 -4.31 -19.79 -4.61
C MET A 116 -4.78 -20.90 -3.67
N GLY A 117 -5.98 -21.43 -3.94
CA GLY A 117 -6.58 -22.54 -3.22
C GLY A 117 -6.00 -23.88 -3.66
N HIS A 118 -5.62 -24.68 -2.66
CA HIS A 118 -5.43 -26.13 -2.74
C HIS A 118 -6.68 -26.82 -3.33
N HIS A 119 -6.47 -27.89 -4.12
CA HIS A 119 -7.45 -28.95 -4.32
C HIS A 119 -6.80 -30.33 -4.27
N HIS A 120 -7.42 -31.19 -3.47
CA HIS A 120 -7.15 -32.60 -3.22
C HIS A 120 -7.54 -33.49 -4.41
N HIS A 121 -6.79 -34.58 -4.66
CA HIS A 121 -7.40 -35.86 -5.03
C HIS A 121 -6.55 -37.09 -4.61
N HIS A 122 -7.16 -37.90 -3.74
CA HIS A 122 -7.16 -39.37 -3.60
C HIS A 122 -5.87 -40.21 -3.37
N GLN A 123 -5.87 -40.82 -2.17
CA GLN A 123 -5.81 -42.26 -1.85
C GLN A 123 -4.57 -43.10 -2.21
N GLY A 124 -3.93 -43.66 -1.18
CA GLY A 124 -2.91 -44.71 -1.32
C GLY A 124 -2.27 -45.13 0.01
N HIS A 125 -3.00 -45.93 0.78
CA HIS A 125 -2.60 -46.91 1.80
C HIS A 125 -1.30 -46.76 2.62
N VAL A 126 -1.55 -46.73 3.93
CA VAL A 126 -0.64 -46.96 5.06
C VAL A 126 -0.16 -48.42 5.07
N TYR A 127 1.14 -48.66 5.26
CA TYR A 127 1.64 -49.87 5.90
C TYR A 127 2.71 -49.49 6.92
N GLY A 128 2.27 -49.40 8.18
CA GLY A 128 3.13 -49.62 9.35
C GLY A 128 2.81 -51.01 9.90
N GLY A 129 3.83 -51.81 10.18
CA GLY A 129 3.64 -53.17 10.70
C GLY A 129 4.94 -53.79 11.15
N SER A 130 5.16 -53.72 12.47
CA SER A 130 6.24 -54.30 13.24
C SER A 130 6.42 -55.82 13.06
N GLY A 131 7.66 -56.26 12.93
CA GLY A 131 8.28 -57.31 13.76
C GLY A 131 7.89 -58.80 13.64
N ILE A 132 8.90 -59.60 14.02
CA ILE A 132 8.86 -60.89 14.71
C ILE A 132 8.93 -62.16 13.83
N ASN A 133 9.99 -62.93 14.13
CA ASN A 133 10.37 -64.33 13.82
C ASN A 133 10.93 -64.65 12.43
#